data_AF-A0A433MHB8-F1
#
_entry.id   AF-A0A433MHB8-F1
#
_cell.length_a   1.000
_cell.length_b   1.000
_cell.length_c   1.000
_cell.angle_alpha   90.00
_cell.angle_beta   90.00
_cell.angle_gamma   90.00
#
_symmetry.space_group_name_H-M   'P 1'
#
loop_
_entity.id
_entity.type
_entity.pdbx_description
1 polymer ?
#
loop_
_entity_poly.entity_id
_entity_poly.type
_entity_poly.pdbx_seq_one_letter_code
_entity_poly.pdbx_strand_id
1 'polypeptide(L)'
;MFITRGSGSSTTKPPSTRVARALEIHRSVMACNAHVALDRNSTHALTAALMLPCYKAEFRTLVLAMTATEERELRYALDALCDRAA
;
A
#
# COMPACT_ATOMS: atom_id res chain seq x y z
N MET A 1 11.75 -8.46 -40.16
CA MET A 1 11.02 -9.42 -39.32
C MET A 1 10.61 -8.68 -38.05
N PHE A 2 9.34 -8.30 -37.94
CA PHE A 2 8.82 -7.52 -36.82
C PHE A 2 8.32 -8.47 -35.74
N ILE A 3 8.79 -8.34 -34.50
CA ILE A 3 8.16 -8.99 -33.36
C ILE A 3 7.47 -7.90 -32.56
N THR A 4 6.21 -7.67 -32.90
CA THR A 4 5.26 -6.87 -32.13
C THR A 4 5.04 -7.55 -30.78
N ARG A 5 5.73 -7.08 -29.74
CA ARG A 5 5.41 -7.47 -28.37
C ARG A 5 4.32 -6.53 -27.88
N GLY A 6 3.11 -7.08 -27.79
CA GLY A 6 1.88 -6.37 -27.46
C GLY A 6 2.04 -5.50 -26.22
N SER A 7 1.96 -4.19 -26.45
CA SER A 7 1.73 -3.20 -25.42
C SER A 7 0.25 -3.29 -25.04
N GLY A 8 -0.05 -4.14 -24.06
CA GLY A 8 -1.27 -4.04 -23.26
C GLY A 8 -1.20 -2.75 -22.46
N SER A 9 -1.43 -1.62 -23.11
CA SER A 9 -1.57 -0.32 -22.45
C SER A 9 -2.93 -0.31 -21.77
N SER A 10 -2.98 -0.79 -20.52
CA SER A 10 -3.89 -0.14 -19.59
C SER A 10 -3.31 1.24 -19.36
N THR A 11 -3.97 2.28 -19.87
CA THR A 11 -3.62 3.68 -19.61
C THR A 11 -3.87 3.98 -18.13
N THR A 12 -3.10 3.37 -17.24
CA THR A 12 -3.07 3.72 -15.82
C THR A 12 -2.22 4.97 -15.75
N LYS A 13 -2.89 6.13 -15.65
CA LYS A 13 -2.24 7.36 -15.23
C LYS A 13 -1.34 7.02 -14.03
N PRO A 14 -0.07 7.49 -13.99
CA PRO A 14 0.78 7.23 -12.85
C PRO A 14 0.05 7.72 -11.59
N PRO A 15 0.05 6.92 -10.51
CA PRO A 15 -0.68 7.29 -9.31
C PRO A 15 -0.19 8.62 -8.80
N SER A 16 -1.12 9.39 -8.23
CA SER A 16 -0.72 10.62 -7.57
C SER A 16 0.35 10.31 -6.52
N THR A 17 1.28 11.24 -6.28
CA THR A 17 2.34 11.05 -5.29
C THR A 17 1.79 10.65 -3.92
N ARG A 18 0.58 11.13 -3.58
CA ARG A 18 -0.13 10.79 -2.35
C ARG A 18 -0.65 9.35 -2.38
N VAL A 19 -1.23 8.89 -3.49
CA VAL A 19 -1.72 7.52 -3.66
C VAL A 19 -0.55 6.54 -3.60
N ALA A 20 0.55 6.82 -4.29
CA ALA A 20 1.75 5.99 -4.24
C ALA A 20 2.30 5.85 -2.81
N ARG A 21 2.43 6.96 -2.08
CA ARG A 21 2.89 6.95 -0.69
C ARG A 21 1.93 6.22 0.25
N ALA A 22 0.62 6.36 0.06
CA ALA A 22 -0.37 5.63 0.85
C ALA A 22 -0.25 4.11 0.65
N LEU A 23 -0.02 3.65 -0.58
CA LEU A 23 0.22 2.23 -0.88
C LEU A 23 1.51 1.70 -0.24
N GLU A 24 2.58 2.49 -0.23
CA GLU A 24 3.82 2.13 0.47
C GLU A 24 3.60 1.98 1.98
N ILE A 25 2.92 2.93 2.61
CA ILE A 25 2.60 2.84 4.04
C ILE A 25 1.71 1.63 4.33
N HIS A 26 0.74 1.34 3.46
CA HIS A 26 -0.10 0.15 3.60
C HIS A 26 0.73 -1.14 3.60
N ARG A 27 1.72 -1.25 2.70
CA ARG A 27 2.65 -2.40 2.69
C ARG A 27 3.49 -2.47 3.98
N SER A 28 3.98 -1.35 4.48
CA SER A 28 4.69 -1.29 5.77
C SER A 28 3.82 -1.75 6.94
N VAL A 29 2.55 -1.33 6.97
CA VAL A 29 1.57 -1.79 7.97
C VAL A 29 1.38 -3.30 7.90
N MET A 30 1.30 -3.87 6.69
CA MET A 30 1.17 -5.31 6.51
C MET A 30 2.40 -6.08 6.94
N ALA A 31 3.60 -5.59 6.60
CA ALA A 31 4.86 -6.17 7.07
C ALA A 31 4.94 -6.13 8.61
N CYS A 32 4.60 -5.01 9.24
CA CYS A 32 4.58 -4.90 10.69
C CYS A 32 3.60 -5.90 11.34
N ASN A 33 2.38 -6.02 10.80
CA ASN A 33 1.40 -6.99 11.31
C ASN A 33 1.90 -8.43 11.14
N ALA A 34 2.56 -8.76 10.02
CA ALA A 34 3.15 -10.09 9.80
C ALA A 34 4.25 -10.39 10.84
N HIS A 35 5.14 -9.44 11.12
CA HIS A 35 6.16 -9.60 12.16
C HIS A 35 5.57 -9.79 13.55
N VAL A 36 4.53 -9.03 13.90
CA VAL A 36 3.82 -9.16 15.18
C VAL A 36 3.11 -10.51 15.29
N ALA A 37 2.58 -11.04 14.19
CA ALA A 37 1.87 -12.32 14.17
C ALA A 37 2.81 -13.54 14.26
N LEU A 38 3.99 -13.47 13.63
CA LEU A 38 4.92 -14.59 13.52
C LEU A 38 5.71 -14.85 14.80
N ASP A 39 6.22 -13.82 15.48
CA ASP A 39 7.05 -14.02 16.68
C ASP A 39 6.96 -12.84 17.65
N ARG A 40 5.94 -12.89 18.54
CA ARG A 40 5.63 -11.84 19.52
C ARG A 40 6.76 -11.52 20.51
N ASN A 41 7.73 -12.41 20.68
CA ASN A 41 8.81 -12.23 21.66
C ASN A 41 10.11 -11.71 21.04
N SER A 42 10.15 -11.51 19.71
CA SER A 42 11.30 -10.91 19.04
C SER A 42 11.35 -9.39 19.24
N THR A 43 12.57 -8.84 19.28
CA THR A 43 12.80 -7.39 19.23
C THR A 43 12.16 -6.77 17.98
N HIS A 44 12.17 -7.50 16.86
CA HIS A 44 11.53 -7.08 15.61
C HIS A 44 10.00 -6.96 15.73
N ALA A 45 9.33 -7.88 16.43
CA ALA A 45 7.89 -7.76 16.69
C ALA A 45 7.57 -6.60 17.64
N LEU A 46 8.40 -6.37 18.67
CA LEU A 46 8.26 -5.20 19.53
C LEU A 46 8.41 -3.90 18.74
N THR A 47 9.46 -3.77 17.92
CA THR A 47 9.66 -2.60 17.05
C THR A 47 8.50 -2.43 16.08
N ALA A 48 8.04 -3.51 15.43
CA ALA A 48 6.89 -3.46 14.52
C ALA A 48 5.61 -3.01 15.24
N ALA A 49 5.34 -3.51 16.45
CA ALA A 49 4.19 -3.12 17.25
C ALA A 49 4.25 -1.64 17.65
N LEU A 50 5.43 -1.12 17.98
CA LEU A 50 5.63 0.29 18.34
C LEU A 50 5.54 1.24 17.13
N MET A 51 5.94 0.79 15.94
CA MET A 51 5.86 1.60 14.70
C MET A 51 4.47 1.57 14.06
N LEU A 52 3.67 0.53 14.30
CA LEU A 52 2.35 0.36 13.68
C LEU A 52 1.41 1.57 13.88
N PRO A 53 1.31 2.20 15.07
CA PRO A 53 0.50 3.41 15.25
C PRO A 53 1.00 4.59 14.39
N CYS A 54 2.31 4.74 14.21
CA CYS A 54 2.89 5.83 13.41
C CYS A 54 2.49 5.70 11.94
N TYR A 55 2.64 4.51 11.36
CA TYR A 55 2.21 4.27 9.98
C TYR A 55 0.71 4.45 9.79
N LYS A 56 -0.12 3.99 10.75
CA LYS A 56 -1.58 4.20 10.68
C LYS A 56 -1.95 5.68 10.74
N ALA A 57 -1.29 6.46 11.58
CA ALA A 57 -1.51 7.90 11.69
C ALA A 57 -1.11 8.63 10.41
N GLU A 58 0.05 8.30 9.84
CA GLU A 58 0.53 8.86 8.58
C GLU A 58 -0.41 8.55 7.41
N PHE A 59 -0.85 7.29 7.30
CA PHE A 59 -1.81 6.86 6.30
C PHE A 59 -3.12 7.64 6.41
N ARG A 60 -3.66 7.77 7.63
CA ARG A 60 -4.88 8.55 7.88
C ARG A 60 -4.71 10.01 7.46
N THR A 61 -3.60 10.64 7.81
CA THR A 61 -3.30 12.03 7.41
C THR A 61 -3.23 12.19 5.90
N LEU A 62 -2.63 11.23 5.19
CA LEU A 62 -2.59 11.25 3.73
C LEU A 62 -3.98 11.12 3.11
N VAL A 63 -4.79 10.17 3.58
CA VAL A 63 -6.17 9.98 3.08
C VAL A 63 -7.03 11.21 3.33
N LEU A 64 -6.91 11.86 4.49
CA LEU A 64 -7.63 13.10 4.78
C LEU A 64 -7.23 14.27 3.87
N ALA A 65 -6.01 14.26 3.34
CA ALA A 65 -5.53 15.27 2.40
C ALA A 65 -5.87 14.95 0.94
N MET A 66 -6.38 13.75 0.64
CA MET A 66 -6.69 13.32 -0.72
C MET A 66 -7.96 13.97 -1.27
N THR A 67 -7.97 14.16 -2.58
CA THR A 67 -9.19 14.45 -3.34
C THR A 67 -10.04 13.19 -3.52
N ALA A 68 -11.32 13.35 -3.85
CA ALA A 68 -12.22 12.22 -4.10
C ALA A 68 -11.73 11.29 -5.22
N THR A 69 -11.01 11.84 -6.21
CA THR A 69 -10.40 11.05 -7.28
C THR A 69 -9.24 10.20 -6.78
N GLU A 70 -8.37 10.78 -5.94
CA GLU A 70 -7.23 10.06 -5.35
C GLU A 70 -7.68 8.98 -4.36
N GLU A 71 -8.70 9.27 -3.55
CA GLU A 71 -9.26 8.28 -2.63
C GLU A 71 -9.88 7.10 -3.38
N ARG A 72 -10.61 7.36 -4.48
CA ARG A 72 -11.16 6.32 -5.34
C ARG A 72 -10.05 5.48 -5.98
N GLU A 73 -9.00 6.13 -6.47
CA GLU A 73 -7.85 5.45 -7.04
C GLU A 73 -7.13 4.56 -6.01
N LEU A 74 -6.91 5.08 -4.80
CA LEU A 74 -6.34 4.32 -3.70
C LEU A 74 -7.19 3.10 -3.37
N ARG A 75 -8.51 3.24 -3.32
CA ARG A 75 -9.44 2.12 -3.04
C ARG A 75 -9.31 1.02 -4.09
N TYR A 76 -9.38 1.37 -5.38
CA TYR A 76 -9.20 0.40 -6.47
C TYR A 76 -7.83 -0.30 -6.41
N ALA A 77 -6.77 0.44 -6.08
CA ALA A 77 -5.43 -0.13 -5.96
C ALA A 77 -5.32 -1.10 -4.77
N LEU A 78 -5.97 -0.81 -3.64
CA LEU A 78 -6.01 -1.69 -2.47
C LEU A 78 -6.85 -2.95 -2.76
N ASP A 79 -8.01 -2.80 -3.40
CA ASP A 79 -8.87 -3.94 -3.78
C ASP A 79 -8.10 -4.89 -4.72
N ALA A 80 -7.41 -4.35 -5.72
CA ALA A 80 -6.57 -5.13 -6.63
C ALA A 80 -5.37 -5.82 -5.94
N LEU A 81 -4.87 -5.29 -4.82
CA LEU A 81 -3.84 -5.95 -4.02
C LEU A 81 -4.43 -7.10 -3.18
N CYS A 82 -5.62 -6.92 -2.62
CA CYS A 82 -6.34 -7.96 -1.88
C CYS A 82 -6.70 -9.14 -2.81
N ASP A 83 -7.21 -8.86 -4.01
CA ASP A 83 -7.55 -9.90 -5.00
C ASP A 83 -6.33 -10.73 -5.43
N ARG A 84 -5.12 -10.16 -5.37
CA ARG A 84 -3.87 -10.88 -5.66
C ARG A 84 -3.33 -11.70 -4.51
N ALA A 85 -3.81 -11.45 -3.29
CA ALA A 85 -3.36 -12.15 -2.09
C ALA A 85 -4.25 -13.36 -1.74
N ALA A 86 -5.41 -13.51 -2.39
CA ALA A 86 -6.34 -14.64 -2.29
C ALA A 86 -5.99 -15.74 -3.30
#